data_AF-A0A9D5CYJ5-F1
#
_entry.id   AF-A0A9D5CYJ5-F1
#
_cell.length_a   1.000
_cell.length_b   1.000
_cell.length_c   1.000
_cell.angle_alpha   90.00
_cell.angle_beta   90.00
_cell.angle_gamma   90.00
#
_symmetry.space_group_name_H-M   'P 1'
#
loop_
_entity.id
_entity.type
_entity.pdbx_description
1 polymer ?
#
loop_
_entity_poly.entity_id
_entity_poly.type
_entity_poly.pdbx_seq_one_letter_code
_entity_poly.pdbx_strand_id
1 'polypeptide(L)'
;MSSFSIPTNSDLTGAGGSCSSERPSRYESQKRRDWNTFVQYLKNHRPPLTLSRCSGAHVLEFLRYLDQFGKTKVHNHGCPFFGHPNPPSPCPCPLRQAWGSLDALIGRLRAAFEENGGQPEANPFGARAVRLYLRQVRDSQAKARGIAYEKKKRKRPPPPPQPPLPPPAAAGVAGVNPSNLDHHQLFHYHHHHHHPHLQGHVVIVPPVDEQCGEDAHSGGGLIPLSVLN
;
A
#
# COMPACT_ATOMS: atom_id res chain seq x y z
N MET A 1 -35.64 -38.31 56.76
CA MET A 1 -36.72 -37.52 56.12
C MET A 1 -36.58 -36.10 56.66
N SER A 2 -36.28 -35.03 55.93
CA SER A 2 -36.18 -34.79 54.50
C SER A 2 -35.41 -33.47 54.26
N SER A 3 -34.77 -33.44 53.10
CA SER A 3 -34.13 -32.42 52.25
C SER A 3 -34.23 -30.91 52.52
N PHE A 4 -33.13 -30.24 52.12
CA PHE A 4 -32.90 -28.82 51.84
C PHE A 4 -33.67 -28.29 50.61
N SER A 5 -33.89 -26.96 50.55
CA SER A 5 -33.77 -26.12 49.33
C SER A 5 -33.71 -24.62 49.65
N ILE A 6 -32.93 -23.89 48.84
CA ILE A 6 -32.54 -22.46 48.87
C ILE A 6 -33.47 -21.63 47.96
N PRO A 7 -33.56 -20.30 48.12
CA PRO A 7 -33.68 -19.41 46.96
C PRO A 7 -32.60 -18.30 46.92
N THR A 8 -32.05 -18.09 45.71
CA THR A 8 -31.15 -17.01 45.31
C THR A 8 -31.94 -15.78 44.83
N ASN A 9 -31.50 -14.57 45.18
CA ASN A 9 -32.08 -13.32 44.67
C ASN A 9 -31.01 -12.50 43.91
N SER A 10 -31.42 -11.95 42.77
CA SER A 10 -30.56 -11.38 41.72
C SER A 10 -30.00 -10.00 42.04
N ASP A 11 -28.76 -9.79 41.56
CA ASP A 11 -27.97 -8.57 41.55
C ASP A 11 -28.66 -7.34 40.94
N LEU A 12 -28.47 -6.18 41.60
CA LEU A 12 -28.64 -4.85 41.05
C LEU A 12 -27.25 -4.29 40.69
N THR A 13 -26.91 -4.25 39.41
CA THR A 13 -25.68 -3.59 38.93
C THR A 13 -26.01 -2.21 38.37
N GLY A 14 -25.48 -1.18 39.02
CA GLY A 14 -25.64 0.23 38.68
C GLY A 14 -24.93 0.63 37.38
N ALA A 15 -25.54 1.60 36.70
CA ALA A 15 -25.03 2.24 35.50
C ALA A 15 -23.74 3.03 35.77
N GLY A 16 -22.61 2.51 35.28
CA GLY A 16 -21.39 3.27 35.04
C GLY A 16 -21.24 3.49 33.54
N GLY A 17 -21.59 4.67 33.04
CA GLY A 17 -21.30 5.09 31.67
C GLY A 17 -19.78 5.18 31.49
N SER A 18 -19.19 4.13 30.93
CA SER A 18 -17.79 4.13 30.55
C SER A 18 -17.61 5.10 29.38
N CYS A 19 -17.00 6.25 29.64
CA CYS A 19 -16.39 7.05 28.59
C CYS A 19 -15.25 6.21 27.99
N SER A 20 -15.56 5.42 26.96
CA SER A 20 -14.52 4.83 26.13
C SER A 20 -13.81 5.98 25.42
N SER A 21 -12.75 6.49 26.05
CA SER A 21 -11.68 7.12 25.29
C SER A 21 -11.09 6.00 24.42
N GLU A 22 -11.73 5.79 23.27
CA GLU A 22 -11.33 4.84 22.23
C GLU A 22 -9.83 5.01 22.03
N ARG A 23 -9.06 3.98 22.41
CA ARG A 23 -7.62 3.98 22.21
C ARG A 23 -7.39 4.31 20.72
N PRO A 24 -6.62 5.35 20.38
CA PRO A 24 -6.44 5.72 19.00
C PRO A 24 -5.97 4.51 18.21
N SER A 25 -6.57 4.27 17.04
CA SER A 25 -6.11 3.24 16.13
C SER A 25 -4.59 3.31 15.97
N ARG A 26 -3.94 2.15 15.74
CA ARG A 26 -2.50 2.08 15.45
C ARG A 26 -2.08 3.10 14.38
N TYR A 27 -2.92 3.29 13.37
CA TYR A 27 -2.71 4.27 12.32
C TYR A 27 -2.72 5.71 12.87
N GLU A 28 -3.72 6.06 13.68
CA GLU A 28 -3.89 7.39 14.28
C GLU A 28 -2.71 7.78 15.18
N SER A 29 -2.29 6.87 16.05
CA SER A 29 -1.11 7.10 16.91
C SER A 29 0.17 7.29 16.09
N GLN A 30 0.36 6.51 15.01
CA GLN A 30 1.50 6.70 14.11
C GLN A 30 1.46 8.04 13.39
N LYS A 31 0.30 8.41 12.82
CA LYS A 31 0.08 9.69 12.13
C LYS A 31 0.39 10.86 13.04
N ARG A 32 -0.08 10.82 14.31
CA ARG A 32 0.21 11.85 15.31
C ARG A 32 1.70 11.98 15.62
N ARG A 33 2.43 10.86 15.76
CA ARG A 33 3.89 10.89 15.98
C ARG A 33 4.64 11.50 14.81
N ASP A 34 4.28 11.11 13.60
CA ASP A 34 4.90 11.61 12.38
C ASP A 34 4.65 13.11 12.21
N TRP A 35 3.41 13.55 12.46
CA TRP A 35 3.04 14.96 12.45
C TRP A 35 3.83 15.78 13.47
N ASN A 36 3.90 15.32 14.73
CA ASN A 36 4.66 16.00 15.77
C ASN A 36 6.16 16.10 15.42
N THR A 37 6.72 15.03 14.85
CA THR A 37 8.11 15.01 14.38
C THR A 37 8.33 16.06 13.29
N PHE A 38 7.41 16.15 12.32
CA PHE A 38 7.50 17.12 11.23
C PHE A 38 7.36 18.56 11.72
N VAL A 39 6.39 18.84 12.60
CA VAL A 39 6.22 20.17 13.20
C VAL A 39 7.44 20.56 14.02
N GLN A 40 8.05 19.62 14.75
CA GLN A 40 9.29 19.87 15.46
C GLN A 40 10.45 20.17 14.51
N TYR A 41 10.55 19.45 13.40
CA TYR A 41 11.53 19.72 12.34
C TYR A 41 11.40 21.16 11.80
N LEU A 42 10.18 21.64 11.54
CA LEU A 42 9.96 23.02 11.09
C LEU A 42 10.37 24.08 12.12
N LYS A 43 10.11 23.83 13.41
CA LYS A 43 10.53 24.72 14.51
C LYS A 43 12.05 24.80 14.65
N ASN A 44 12.74 23.70 14.40
CA ASN A 44 14.19 23.61 14.49
C ASN A 44 14.91 24.21 13.26
N HIS A 45 14.18 24.46 12.17
CA HIS A 45 14.73 25.12 10.98
C HIS A 45 15.21 26.54 11.32
N ARG A 46 16.26 27.01 10.62
CA ARG A 46 16.80 28.37 10.78
C ARG A 46 16.73 29.12 9.45
N PRO A 47 15.85 30.14 9.31
CA PRO A 47 14.92 30.68 10.31
C PRO A 47 13.75 29.71 10.62
N PRO A 48 13.11 29.82 11.80
CA PRO A 48 11.96 28.98 12.15
C PRO A 48 10.85 29.09 11.11
N LEU A 49 10.34 27.94 10.69
CA LEU A 49 9.29 27.85 9.68
C LEU A 49 7.93 27.61 10.31
N THR A 50 6.92 28.31 9.80
CA THR A 50 5.52 28.03 10.09
C THR A 50 4.96 27.12 9.00
N LEU A 51 3.87 26.39 9.29
CA LEU A 51 3.19 25.56 8.28
C LEU A 51 2.74 26.37 7.05
N SER A 52 2.32 27.62 7.24
CA SER A 52 1.92 28.52 6.14
C SER A 52 3.06 28.87 5.17
N ARG A 53 4.31 28.83 5.64
CA ARG A 53 5.52 29.09 4.84
C ARG A 53 6.20 27.78 4.41
N CYS A 54 5.69 26.64 4.85
CA CYS A 54 6.17 25.34 4.45
C CYS A 54 5.81 25.09 2.98
N SER A 55 6.74 24.48 2.25
CA SER A 55 6.60 24.20 0.82
C SER A 55 7.13 22.80 0.55
N GLY A 56 6.92 22.30 -0.67
CA GLY A 56 7.45 21.01 -1.08
C GLY A 56 8.97 20.87 -0.90
N ALA A 57 9.73 21.97 -0.98
CA ALA A 57 11.18 21.94 -0.77
C ALA A 57 11.56 21.52 0.66
N HIS A 58 10.91 22.11 1.67
CA HIS A 58 11.12 21.76 3.08
C HIS A 58 10.71 20.31 3.37
N VAL A 59 9.65 19.83 2.71
CA VAL A 59 9.26 18.41 2.79
C VAL A 59 10.36 17.51 2.22
N LEU A 60 10.94 17.85 1.08
CA LEU A 60 12.03 17.06 0.48
C LEU A 60 13.27 17.03 1.37
N GLU A 61 13.62 18.15 2.00
CA GLU A 61 14.72 18.22 2.95
C GLU A 61 14.46 17.32 4.17
N PHE A 62 13.26 17.38 4.74
CA PHE A 62 12.83 16.48 5.81
C PHE A 62 12.96 14.99 5.42
N LEU A 63 12.51 14.61 4.21
CA LEU A 63 12.64 13.24 3.73
C LEU A 63 14.10 12.79 3.57
N ARG A 64 14.99 13.70 3.15
CA ARG A 64 16.44 13.40 3.06
C ARG A 64 17.10 13.27 4.42
N TYR A 65 16.68 14.07 5.39
CA TYR A 65 17.11 13.94 6.78
C TYR A 65 16.72 12.56 7.35
N LEU A 66 15.48 12.11 7.12
CA LEU A 66 15.05 10.79 7.56
C LEU A 66 15.81 9.63 6.91
N ASP A 67 16.32 9.82 5.69
CA ASP A 67 17.09 8.82 4.95
C ASP A 67 18.35 8.39 5.71
N GLN A 68 18.91 9.26 6.57
CA GLN A 68 20.10 8.99 7.39
C GLN A 68 19.88 7.87 8.42
N PHE A 69 18.64 7.70 8.90
CA PHE A 69 18.26 6.70 9.90
C PHE A 69 17.62 5.46 9.27
N GLY A 70 17.90 5.26 7.98
CA GLY A 70 17.43 4.16 7.19
C GLY A 70 17.87 2.78 7.68
N LYS A 71 17.10 1.75 7.33
CA LYS A 71 17.45 0.33 7.57
C LYS A 71 17.66 -0.46 6.27
N THR A 72 17.40 0.14 5.11
CA THR A 72 17.48 -0.55 3.82
C THR A 72 18.83 -0.28 3.18
N LYS A 73 19.58 -1.33 2.81
CA LYS A 73 20.80 -1.17 2.01
C LYS A 73 20.45 -0.72 0.59
N VAL A 74 21.01 0.40 0.16
CA VAL A 74 20.86 0.94 -1.20
C VAL A 74 22.23 1.08 -1.82
N HIS A 75 22.52 0.27 -2.83
CA HIS A 75 23.83 0.22 -3.48
C HIS A 75 24.06 1.47 -4.36
N ASN A 76 25.25 2.06 -4.24
CA ASN A 76 25.69 3.13 -5.14
C ASN A 76 25.97 2.57 -6.54
N HIS A 77 25.88 3.41 -7.58
CA HIS A 77 26.08 2.96 -8.97
C HIS A 77 27.43 2.27 -9.25
N GLY A 78 28.51 2.66 -8.55
CA GLY A 78 29.82 2.00 -8.66
C GLY A 78 30.01 0.77 -7.76
N CYS A 79 28.99 0.33 -7.04
CA CYS A 79 29.08 -0.84 -6.17
C CYS A 79 29.03 -2.13 -7.00
N PRO A 80 29.91 -3.12 -6.73
CA PRO A 80 29.85 -4.42 -7.41
C PRO A 80 28.52 -5.16 -7.25
N PHE A 81 27.77 -4.84 -6.20
CA PHE A 81 26.47 -5.44 -5.90
C PHE A 81 25.28 -4.62 -6.40
N PHE A 82 25.51 -3.54 -7.17
CA PHE A 82 24.41 -2.78 -7.75
C PHE A 82 23.57 -3.70 -8.64
N GLY A 83 22.26 -3.71 -8.45
CA GLY A 83 21.36 -4.58 -9.22
C GLY A 83 21.30 -6.04 -8.75
N HIS A 84 21.90 -6.37 -7.60
CA HIS A 84 21.91 -7.74 -7.08
C HIS A 84 20.96 -7.87 -5.87
N PRO A 85 19.85 -8.65 -5.96
CA PRO A 85 18.88 -8.80 -4.87
C PRO A 85 19.43 -9.47 -3.62
N ASN A 86 20.37 -10.41 -3.79
CA ASN A 86 21.00 -11.15 -2.71
C ASN A 86 22.52 -11.06 -2.85
N PRO A 87 23.16 -9.99 -2.35
CA PRO A 87 24.60 -9.80 -2.49
C PRO A 87 25.37 -10.84 -1.66
N PRO A 88 26.42 -11.49 -2.22
CA PRO A 88 27.15 -12.55 -1.54
C PRO A 88 28.08 -12.06 -0.42
N SER A 89 28.33 -10.76 -0.31
CA SER A 89 29.16 -10.15 0.74
C SER A 89 28.70 -8.72 1.06
N PRO A 90 29.05 -8.18 2.25
CA PRO A 90 28.68 -6.83 2.64
C PRO A 90 29.41 -5.77 1.82
N CYS A 91 28.85 -4.55 1.78
CA CYS A 91 29.47 -3.40 1.11
C CYS A 91 29.34 -2.11 1.93
N PRO A 92 30.20 -1.11 1.66
CA PRO A 92 30.20 0.17 2.37
C PRO A 92 29.05 1.10 1.97
N CYS A 93 28.08 0.63 1.15
CA CYS A 93 26.96 1.47 0.75
C CYS A 93 26.09 1.86 1.96
N PRO A 94 25.53 3.08 1.97
CA PRO A 94 24.75 3.58 3.09
C PRO A 94 23.44 2.80 3.29
N LEU A 95 22.93 2.85 4.51
CA LEU A 95 21.54 2.47 4.80
C LEU A 95 20.64 3.70 4.58
N ARG A 96 19.47 3.45 3.99
CA ARG A 96 18.50 4.47 3.58
C ARG A 96 17.08 4.02 3.95
N GLN A 97 16.15 4.95 4.00
CA GLN A 97 14.75 4.61 4.23
C GLN A 97 14.21 3.86 3.01
N ALA A 98 13.42 2.82 3.25
CA ALA A 98 12.74 2.14 2.14
C ALA A 98 11.76 3.13 1.48
N TRP A 99 11.66 3.11 0.15
CA TRP A 99 10.75 3.99 -0.58
C TRP A 99 9.30 3.88 -0.05
N GLY A 100 8.84 2.66 0.27
CA GLY A 100 7.50 2.42 0.79
C GLY A 100 7.26 3.04 2.16
N SER A 101 8.29 3.11 3.02
CA SER A 101 8.20 3.80 4.31
C SER A 101 8.03 5.31 4.14
N LEU A 102 8.77 5.91 3.18
CA LEU A 102 8.65 7.34 2.87
C LEU A 102 7.29 7.68 2.25
N ASP A 103 6.79 6.84 1.34
CA ASP A 103 5.48 7.02 0.70
C ASP A 103 4.34 6.95 1.72
N ALA A 104 4.37 5.93 2.59
CA ALA A 104 3.38 5.78 3.66
C ALA A 104 3.43 6.95 4.67
N LEU A 105 4.63 7.43 5.01
CA LEU A 105 4.80 8.62 5.86
C LEU A 105 4.16 9.85 5.22
N ILE A 106 4.42 10.11 3.93
CA ILE A 106 3.84 11.23 3.21
C ILE A 106 2.31 11.12 3.14
N GLY A 107 1.76 9.92 2.95
CA GLY A 107 0.32 9.68 3.02
C GLY A 107 -0.27 10.08 4.37
N ARG A 108 0.36 9.67 5.48
CA ARG A 108 -0.06 10.05 6.83
C ARG A 108 0.05 11.56 7.09
N LEU A 109 1.14 12.19 6.63
CA LEU A 109 1.33 13.63 6.80
C LEU A 109 0.33 14.47 5.99
N ARG A 110 -0.11 14.01 4.81
CA ARG A 110 -1.21 14.66 4.08
C ARG A 110 -2.50 14.65 4.89
N ALA A 111 -2.90 13.49 5.40
CA ALA A 111 -4.09 13.36 6.23
C ALA A 111 -4.00 14.20 7.51
N ALA A 112 -2.84 14.18 8.18
CA ALA A 112 -2.60 15.01 9.36
C ALA A 112 -2.72 16.50 9.05
N PHE A 113 -2.21 16.96 7.91
CA PHE A 113 -2.30 18.36 7.50
C PHE A 113 -3.75 18.83 7.37
N GLU A 114 -4.60 18.03 6.73
CA GLU A 114 -6.03 18.32 6.55
C GLU A 114 -6.77 18.36 7.89
N GLU A 115 -6.49 17.42 8.79
CA GLU A 115 -7.06 17.40 10.15
C GLU A 115 -6.61 18.57 11.04
N ASN A 116 -5.47 19.19 10.73
CA ASN A 116 -4.97 20.38 11.44
C ASN A 116 -5.41 21.68 10.73
N GLY A 117 -6.46 21.63 9.91
CA GLY A 117 -7.08 22.80 9.25
C GLY A 117 -6.42 23.24 7.94
N GLY A 118 -5.51 22.42 7.40
CA GLY A 118 -4.85 22.67 6.13
C GLY A 118 -5.75 22.36 4.93
N GLN A 119 -5.74 23.22 3.91
CA GLN A 119 -6.49 22.98 2.68
C GLN A 119 -5.76 21.99 1.76
N PRO A 120 -6.45 21.01 1.15
CA PRO A 120 -5.84 20.02 0.26
C PRO A 120 -5.03 20.64 -0.91
N GLU A 121 -5.47 21.78 -1.45
CA GLU A 121 -4.85 22.48 -2.57
C GLU A 121 -3.52 23.12 -2.19
N ALA A 122 -3.41 23.61 -0.95
CA ALA A 122 -2.20 24.23 -0.41
C ALA A 122 -1.26 23.20 0.25
N ASN A 123 -1.58 21.91 0.17
CA ASN A 123 -0.88 20.87 0.91
C ASN A 123 0.57 20.69 0.41
N PRO A 124 1.60 20.97 1.24
CA PRO A 124 3.00 20.90 0.80
C PRO A 124 3.46 19.46 0.54
N PHE A 125 2.87 18.48 1.21
CA PHE A 125 3.14 17.06 0.97
C PHE A 125 2.50 16.58 -0.34
N GLY A 126 1.44 17.27 -0.79
CA GLY A 126 0.81 17.13 -2.09
C GLY A 126 1.59 17.78 -3.24
N ALA A 127 2.71 18.48 -3.01
CA ALA A 127 3.43 19.18 -4.05
C ALA A 127 3.99 18.25 -5.15
N ARG A 128 4.01 18.74 -6.41
CA ARG A 128 4.54 18.00 -7.58
C ARG A 128 5.97 17.52 -7.37
N ALA A 129 6.82 18.35 -6.75
CA ALA A 129 8.20 18.03 -6.46
C ALA A 129 8.33 16.80 -5.54
N VAL A 130 7.47 16.68 -4.52
CA VAL A 130 7.44 15.53 -3.59
C VAL A 130 7.05 14.25 -4.33
N ARG A 131 6.02 14.30 -5.18
CA ARG A 131 5.60 13.13 -5.99
C ARG A 131 6.70 12.65 -6.94
N LEU A 132 7.39 13.57 -7.62
CA LEU A 132 8.48 13.24 -8.52
C LEU A 132 9.68 12.63 -7.77
N TYR A 133 10.01 13.19 -6.61
CA TYR A 133 11.06 12.65 -5.76
C TYR A 133 10.75 11.21 -5.31
N LEU A 134 9.55 10.93 -4.79
CA LEU A 134 9.18 9.58 -4.37
C LEU A 134 9.25 8.57 -5.53
N ARG A 135 8.85 8.98 -6.74
CA ARG A 135 9.02 8.15 -7.95
C ARG A 135 10.49 7.87 -8.25
N GLN A 136 11.34 8.89 -8.23
CA GLN A 136 12.78 8.74 -8.44
C GLN A 136 13.44 7.85 -7.37
N VAL A 137 13.03 7.97 -6.11
CA VAL A 137 13.52 7.12 -5.01
C VAL A 137 13.10 5.67 -5.24
N ARG A 138 11.83 5.42 -5.61
CA ARG A 138 11.35 4.08 -5.95
C ARG A 138 12.18 3.46 -7.07
N ASP A 139 12.39 4.19 -8.17
CA ASP A 139 13.10 3.68 -9.34
C ASP A 139 14.59 3.46 -9.07
N SER A 140 15.24 4.38 -8.34
CA SER A 140 16.66 4.25 -7.99
C SER A 140 16.90 3.10 -7.01
N GLN A 141 16.04 2.92 -5.99
CA GLN A 141 16.13 1.79 -5.07
C GLN A 141 15.85 0.45 -5.76
N ALA A 142 14.87 0.39 -6.66
CA ALA A 142 14.55 -0.82 -7.42
C ALA A 142 15.76 -1.27 -8.27
N LYS A 143 16.37 -0.33 -9.01
CA LYS A 143 17.60 -0.58 -9.78
C LYS A 143 18.77 -0.99 -8.89
N ALA A 144 19.03 -0.24 -7.82
CA ALA A 144 20.14 -0.50 -6.92
C ALA A 144 20.06 -1.87 -6.23
N ARG A 145 18.85 -2.33 -5.90
CA ARG A 145 18.60 -3.61 -5.23
C ARG A 145 18.33 -4.76 -6.20
N GLY A 146 18.36 -4.53 -7.50
CA GLY A 146 18.05 -5.58 -8.49
C GLY A 146 16.60 -6.05 -8.49
N ILE A 147 15.71 -5.32 -7.82
CA ILE A 147 14.29 -5.63 -7.82
C ILE A 147 13.72 -5.04 -9.11
N ALA A 148 13.99 -5.71 -10.24
CA ALA A 148 13.15 -5.50 -11.39
C ALA A 148 11.73 -5.86 -10.97
N TYR A 149 10.77 -4.96 -11.19
CA TYR A 149 9.37 -5.35 -11.20
C TYR A 149 9.25 -6.22 -12.46
N GLU A 150 9.68 -7.48 -12.36
CA GLU A 150 9.27 -8.54 -13.27
C GLU A 150 7.75 -8.46 -13.21
N LYS A 151 7.17 -7.69 -14.15
CA LYS A 151 5.84 -7.95 -14.66
C LYS A 151 5.94 -9.39 -15.05
N LYS A 152 5.55 -10.26 -14.12
CA LYS A 152 5.49 -11.70 -14.23
C LYS A 152 4.99 -11.94 -15.63
N LYS A 153 5.93 -12.24 -16.54
CA LYS A 153 5.64 -12.49 -17.95
C LYS A 153 5.07 -13.90 -17.91
N ARG A 154 3.86 -14.01 -17.36
CA ARG A 154 3.08 -15.22 -17.25
C ARG A 154 2.93 -15.63 -18.70
N LYS A 155 3.70 -16.65 -19.09
CA LYS A 155 3.67 -17.23 -20.44
C LYS A 155 2.19 -17.44 -20.76
N ARG A 156 1.66 -16.62 -21.65
CA ARG A 156 0.33 -16.85 -22.21
C ARG A 156 0.46 -18.20 -22.93
N PRO A 157 -0.34 -19.23 -22.58
CA PRO A 157 -0.32 -20.47 -23.33
C PRO A 157 -0.56 -20.14 -24.81
N PRO A 158 0.12 -20.81 -25.76
CA PRO A 158 -0.20 -20.64 -27.17
C PRO A 158 -1.68 -20.98 -27.38
N PRO A 159 -2.41 -20.23 -28.24
CA PRO A 159 -3.78 -20.56 -28.57
C PRO A 159 -3.83 -21.98 -29.17
N PRO A 160 -4.86 -22.78 -28.86
CA PRO A 160 -5.02 -24.11 -29.45
C PRO A 160 -5.10 -24.01 -30.98
N PRO A 161 -4.57 -25.00 -31.72
CA PRO A 161 -4.62 -25.01 -33.18
C PRO A 161 -6.08 -24.93 -33.64
N GLN A 162 -6.36 -23.95 -34.52
CA GLN A 162 -7.69 -23.77 -35.09
C GLN A 162 -7.92 -24.84 -36.18
N PRO A 163 -9.10 -25.50 -36.22
CA PRO A 163 -9.43 -26.38 -37.34
C PRO A 163 -9.57 -25.56 -38.64
N PRO A 164 -9.26 -26.16 -39.81
CA PRO A 164 -9.28 -25.45 -41.08
C PRO A 164 -10.70 -24.97 -41.42
N LEU A 165 -10.82 -23.69 -41.80
CA LEU A 165 -12.05 -23.10 -42.30
C LEU A 165 -12.42 -23.71 -43.67
N PRO A 166 -13.71 -23.98 -43.93
CA PRO A 166 -14.16 -24.39 -45.27
C PRO A 166 -14.03 -23.23 -46.27
N PRO A 167 -13.81 -23.54 -47.57
CA PRO A 167 -13.68 -22.52 -48.60
C PRO A 167 -15.00 -21.75 -48.82
N PRO A 168 -14.94 -20.46 -49.21
CA PRO A 168 -16.13 -19.68 -49.50
C PRO A 168 -16.77 -20.15 -50.82
N ALA A 169 -18.03 -20.54 -50.75
CA ALA A 169 -18.85 -20.76 -51.94
C ALA A 169 -19.20 -19.41 -52.58
N ALA A 170 -18.93 -19.32 -53.88
CA ALA A 170 -19.29 -18.19 -54.72
C ALA A 170 -20.75 -18.26 -55.21
N ALA A 171 -21.26 -17.11 -55.67
CA ALA A 171 -22.55 -16.82 -56.31
C ALA A 171 -23.71 -16.47 -55.35
N GLY A 172 -24.51 -15.42 -55.60
CA GLY A 172 -24.66 -14.62 -56.81
C GLY A 172 -25.45 -13.33 -56.58
N VAL A 173 -25.47 -12.54 -57.64
CA VAL A 173 -26.04 -11.19 -57.77
C VAL A 173 -27.57 -11.19 -57.81
N ALA A 174 -28.21 -10.25 -57.10
CA ALA A 174 -29.48 -9.61 -57.49
C ALA A 174 -29.72 -8.38 -56.58
N GLY A 175 -29.86 -7.20 -57.19
CA GLY A 175 -30.08 -5.94 -56.49
C GLY A 175 -31.55 -5.57 -56.32
N VAL A 176 -31.86 -4.78 -55.27
CA VAL A 176 -33.02 -3.88 -55.19
C VAL A 176 -32.67 -2.68 -54.29
N ASN A 177 -33.11 -1.49 -54.69
CA ASN A 177 -32.86 -0.13 -54.15
C ASN A 177 -33.60 0.17 -52.81
N PRO A 178 -33.43 1.34 -52.16
CA PRO A 178 -33.31 1.46 -50.71
C PRO A 178 -34.40 2.35 -50.08
N SER A 179 -35.22 1.81 -49.17
CA SER A 179 -36.17 2.66 -48.44
C SER A 179 -36.47 2.08 -47.05
N ASN A 180 -36.20 2.90 -46.03
CA ASN A 180 -36.68 2.84 -44.64
C ASN A 180 -36.25 1.64 -43.78
N LEU A 181 -35.49 1.89 -42.71
CA LEU A 181 -36.03 2.01 -41.33
C LEU A 181 -34.93 1.85 -40.26
N ASP A 182 -34.97 2.75 -39.28
CA ASP A 182 -34.43 2.69 -37.92
C ASP A 182 -32.92 2.82 -37.59
N HIS A 183 -32.62 3.86 -36.80
CA HIS A 183 -31.29 4.25 -36.33
C HIS A 183 -31.10 3.99 -34.83
N HIS A 184 -31.71 2.94 -34.28
CA HIS A 184 -31.52 2.57 -32.87
C HIS A 184 -31.37 1.05 -32.77
N GLN A 185 -30.19 0.58 -32.34
CA GLN A 185 -29.91 -0.58 -31.46
C GLN A 185 -28.58 -1.26 -31.83
N LEU A 186 -27.43 -0.68 -31.48
CA LEU A 186 -26.15 -1.40 -31.55
C LEU A 186 -25.25 -1.10 -30.35
N PHE A 187 -25.79 -1.28 -29.13
CA PHE A 187 -24.97 -1.41 -27.91
C PHE A 187 -25.65 -2.22 -26.78
N HIS A 188 -26.56 -3.15 -27.10
CA HIS A 188 -27.19 -4.04 -26.11
C HIS A 188 -27.15 -5.50 -26.57
N TYR A 189 -25.98 -6.14 -26.44
CA TYR A 189 -25.89 -7.60 -26.40
C TYR A 189 -25.56 -8.00 -24.96
N HIS A 190 -26.60 -8.22 -24.16
CA HIS A 190 -26.52 -8.79 -22.83
C HIS A 190 -27.27 -10.12 -22.82
N HIS A 191 -26.59 -11.14 -22.30
CA HIS A 191 -27.13 -12.25 -21.49
C HIS A 191 -28.04 -13.32 -22.14
N HIS A 192 -27.58 -14.58 -22.20
CA HIS A 192 -28.12 -15.66 -21.34
C HIS A 192 -27.40 -17.03 -21.49
N HIS A 193 -26.97 -17.55 -20.33
CA HIS A 193 -26.88 -18.93 -19.82
C HIS A 193 -26.73 -20.15 -20.74
N HIS A 194 -25.73 -21.01 -20.43
CA HIS A 194 -25.95 -22.45 -20.25
C HIS A 194 -24.88 -23.07 -19.32
N HIS A 195 -25.34 -23.88 -18.38
CA HIS A 195 -24.61 -24.59 -17.32
C HIS A 195 -24.25 -26.01 -17.80
N PRO A 196 -23.01 -26.50 -17.65
CA PRO A 196 -22.76 -27.92 -17.62
C PRO A 196 -22.32 -28.35 -16.22
N HIS A 197 -23.13 -29.26 -15.68
CA HIS A 197 -22.85 -30.08 -14.52
C HIS A 197 -21.87 -31.19 -14.91
N LEU A 198 -20.72 -31.28 -14.24
CA LEU A 198 -19.84 -32.45 -14.30
C LEU A 198 -19.14 -32.64 -12.94
N GLN A 199 -19.44 -33.77 -12.30
CA GLN A 199 -18.75 -34.34 -11.15
C GLN A 199 -17.22 -34.36 -11.35
N GLY A 200 -16.49 -33.98 -10.30
CA GLY A 200 -15.05 -34.20 -10.20
C GLY A 200 -14.56 -33.97 -8.78
N HIS A 201 -14.08 -35.04 -8.15
CA HIS A 201 -13.63 -35.17 -6.76
C HIS A 201 -13.02 -33.93 -6.08
N VAL A 202 -13.57 -33.62 -4.90
CA VAL A 202 -12.89 -32.89 -3.83
C VAL A 202 -11.77 -33.79 -3.29
N VAL A 203 -10.52 -33.44 -3.56
CA VAL A 203 -9.39 -33.94 -2.77
C VAL A 203 -9.18 -32.93 -1.65
N ILE A 204 -9.73 -33.25 -0.48
CA ILE A 204 -9.46 -32.56 0.78
C ILE A 204 -8.00 -32.82 1.09
N VAL A 205 -7.15 -31.80 0.96
CA VAL A 205 -5.80 -31.82 1.51
C VAL A 205 -5.94 -31.37 2.97
N PRO A 206 -5.65 -32.21 3.97
CA PRO A 206 -5.73 -31.81 5.37
C PRO A 206 -4.68 -30.70 5.67
N PRO A 207 -5.01 -29.73 6.55
CA PRO A 207 -4.01 -28.79 7.03
C PRO A 207 -2.99 -29.55 7.89
N VAL A 208 -1.71 -29.35 7.58
CA VAL A 208 -0.61 -29.69 8.48
C VAL A 208 -0.54 -28.63 9.56
N ASP A 209 -0.89 -29.02 10.78
CA ASP A 209 -0.48 -28.35 12.02
C ASP A 209 1.05 -28.42 12.11
N GLU A 210 1.73 -27.28 12.02
CA GLU A 210 3.07 -27.18 12.59
C GLU A 210 3.34 -25.76 13.11
N GLN A 211 3.16 -25.68 14.44
CA GLN A 211 3.74 -24.77 15.42
C GLN A 211 4.84 -23.82 14.93
N CYS A 212 4.65 -22.52 15.15
CA CYS A 212 5.78 -21.61 15.32
C CYS A 212 5.51 -20.59 16.43
N GLY A 213 6.16 -20.83 17.57
CA GLY A 213 6.99 -19.81 18.21
C GLY A 213 6.27 -18.67 18.90
N GLU A 214 6.09 -18.89 20.19
CA GLU A 214 5.70 -17.96 21.25
C GLU A 214 6.64 -16.74 21.32
N ASP A 215 6.08 -15.67 21.87
CA ASP A 215 6.51 -14.29 21.87
C ASP A 215 7.78 -13.91 22.65
N ALA A 216 8.17 -12.66 22.36
CA ALA A 216 8.77 -11.66 23.23
C ALA A 216 10.31 -11.59 23.25
N HIS A 217 10.85 -10.45 22.79
CA HIS A 217 11.46 -9.45 23.66
C HIS A 217 11.79 -8.15 22.88
N SER A 218 11.32 -7.04 23.45
CA SER A 218 11.94 -5.71 23.53
C SER A 218 12.26 -4.87 22.28
N GLY A 219 11.77 -3.63 22.30
CA GLY A 219 12.54 -2.50 21.74
C GLY A 219 11.74 -1.46 20.98
N GLY A 220 10.82 -0.76 21.65
CA GLY A 220 10.38 0.56 21.20
C GLY A 220 11.56 1.53 21.22
N GLY A 221 12.25 1.67 20.09
CA GLY A 221 13.37 2.59 19.92
C GLY A 221 12.88 4.03 19.89
N LEU A 222 12.92 4.70 21.04
CA LEU A 222 13.03 6.16 21.13
C LEU A 222 14.29 6.59 20.39
N ILE A 223 14.18 7.60 19.52
CA ILE A 223 15.35 8.23 18.89
C ILE A 223 15.94 9.21 19.92
N PRO A 224 17.21 9.05 20.34
CA PRO A 224 17.82 9.96 21.30
C PRO A 224 18.11 11.32 20.63
N LEU A 225 17.47 12.38 21.15
CA LEU A 225 17.88 13.77 20.91
C LEU A 225 18.97 14.12 21.92
N SER A 226 20.21 13.76 21.61
CA SER A 226 21.36 14.19 22.40
C SER A 226 22.66 14.15 21.60
N VAL A 227 22.76 15.02 20.58
CA VAL A 227 24.06 15.59 20.15
C VAL A 227 23.79 17.00 19.61
N LEU A 228 23.70 18.00 20.49
CA LEU A 228 23.90 19.43 20.19
C LEU A 228 24.33 20.08 21.52
N ASN A 229 25.62 19.96 21.82
CA ASN A 229 26.34 20.96 22.61
C ASN A 229 27.14 21.81 21.63
#